data_AF-A0A7L2QN84-F1
#
_entry.id   AF-A0A7L2QN84-F1
#
_cell.length_a   1.000
_cell.length_b   1.000
_cell.length_c   1.000
_cell.angle_alpha   90.00
_cell.angle_beta   90.00
_cell.angle_gamma   90.00
#
_symmetry.space_group_name_H-M   'P 1'
#
loop_
_entity.id
_entity.type
_entity.pdbx_description
1 polymer ?
#
loop_
_entity_poly.entity_id
_entity_poly.type
_entity_poly.pdbx_seq_one_letter_code
_entity_poly.pdbx_strand_id
1 'polypeptide(L)'
;VPSEQRLRRLGLLQSPEPPFFRLSPAPGPVEDDHVPFLQRGVPVLHLIPTPFPRVWHTPGDTEDNLDPPTVQDLAKVLVVFVAEFLQL
;
A
#
# COMPACT_ATOMS: atom_id res chain seq x y z
N VAL A 1 -5.33 -0.09 7.80
CA VAL A 1 -5.53 -1.55 8.08
C VAL A 1 -5.14 -1.89 9.52
N PRO A 2 -5.63 -2.99 10.13
CA PRO A 2 -5.34 -3.34 11.53
C PRO A 2 -3.84 -3.44 11.84
N SER A 3 -3.07 -4.08 10.97
CA SER A 3 -1.62 -4.27 11.10
C SER A 3 -0.89 -2.92 11.17
N GLU A 4 -1.25 -1.97 10.31
CA GLU A 4 -0.71 -0.60 10.32
C GLU A 4 -1.06 0.13 11.62
N GLN A 5 -2.32 0.10 12.05
CA GLN A 5 -2.75 0.78 13.27
C GLN A 5 -2.03 0.22 14.51
N ARG A 6 -1.76 -1.09 14.56
CA ARG A 6 -0.97 -1.68 15.63
C ARG A 6 0.49 -1.19 15.59
N LEU A 7 1.14 -1.23 14.43
CA LEU A 7 2.53 -0.77 14.30
C LEU A 7 2.67 0.73 14.65
N ARG A 8 1.71 1.57 14.26
CA ARG A 8 1.66 2.99 14.65
C ARG A 8 1.55 3.16 16.16
N ARG A 9 0.62 2.46 16.81
CA ARG A 9 0.45 2.51 18.29
C ARG A 9 1.69 2.05 19.05
N LEU A 10 2.48 1.14 18.49
CA LEU A 10 3.73 0.67 19.07
C LEU A 10 4.93 1.59 18.75
N GLY A 11 4.74 2.67 17.99
CA GLY A 11 5.83 3.58 17.59
C GLY A 11 6.84 2.93 16.63
N LEU A 12 6.43 1.91 15.87
CA LEU A 12 7.31 1.13 15.00
C LEU A 12 7.35 1.64 13.55
N LEU A 13 6.52 2.63 13.21
CA LEU A 13 6.53 3.32 11.91
C LEU A 13 7.21 4.69 12.05
N GLN A 14 8.01 5.05 11.06
CA GLN A 14 8.72 6.34 10.97
C GLN A 14 7.88 7.41 10.28
N SER A 15 7.06 7.00 9.32
CA SER A 15 6.28 7.87 8.45
C SER A 15 5.19 8.59 9.26
N PRO A 16 5.08 9.93 9.15
CA PRO A 16 4.09 10.69 9.90
C PRO A 16 2.67 10.36 9.45
N GLU A 17 1.69 10.91 10.17
CA GLU A 17 0.30 10.91 9.71
C GLU A 17 0.19 11.63 8.35
N PRO A 18 -0.70 11.18 7.46
CA PRO A 18 -1.79 10.23 7.73
C PRO A 18 -1.45 8.75 7.52
N PRO A 19 -2.36 7.81 7.87
CA PRO A 19 -2.17 6.40 7.61
C PRO A 19 -2.15 6.13 6.10
N PHE A 20 -1.37 5.13 5.68
CA PHE A 20 -1.27 4.69 4.29
C PHE A 20 -2.60 4.16 3.79
N PHE A 21 -3.28 3.34 4.61
CA PHE A 21 -4.51 2.65 4.21
C PHE A 21 -5.72 3.30 4.86
N ARG A 22 -6.40 4.16 4.09
CA ARG A 22 -7.63 4.83 4.47
C ARG A 22 -8.85 4.13 3.87
N LEU A 23 -9.90 4.01 4.65
CA LEU A 23 -11.21 3.58 4.16
C LEU A 23 -11.90 4.81 3.54
N SER A 24 -11.53 5.12 2.31
CA SER A 24 -12.20 6.13 1.49
C SER A 24 -12.62 5.49 0.17
N PRO A 25 -13.75 5.93 -0.43
CA PRO A 25 -14.09 5.52 -1.79
C PRO A 25 -12.91 5.78 -2.71
N ALA A 26 -12.51 4.79 -3.50
CA ALA A 26 -11.52 5.00 -4.55
C ALA A 26 -12.07 6.08 -5.52
N PRO A 27 -11.24 7.01 -6.01
CA PRO A 27 -11.68 8.04 -6.96
C PRO A 27 -12.24 7.48 -8.27
N GLY A 28 -11.96 6.21 -8.57
CA GLY A 28 -12.48 5.45 -9.69
C GLY A 28 -11.82 4.06 -9.74
N PRO A 29 -12.26 3.16 -10.62
CA PRO A 29 -11.55 1.91 -10.89
C PRO A 29 -10.20 2.22 -11.54
N VAL A 30 -9.19 1.42 -11.22
CA VAL A 30 -7.89 1.45 -11.89
C VAL A 30 -7.75 0.16 -12.68
N GLU A 31 -7.51 0.25 -13.98
CA GLU A 31 -7.19 -0.91 -14.80
C GLU A 31 -5.72 -1.28 -14.59
N ASP A 32 -5.47 -2.54 -14.23
CA ASP A 32 -4.15 -3.08 -13.92
C ASP A 32 -4.22 -4.62 -14.06
N ASP A 33 -3.11 -5.30 -13.78
CA ASP A 33 -2.96 -6.75 -13.94
C ASP A 33 -4.03 -7.59 -13.21
N HIS A 34 -4.69 -7.04 -12.20
CA HIS A 34 -5.73 -7.72 -11.44
C HIS A 34 -7.06 -7.88 -12.18
N VAL A 35 -7.34 -7.09 -13.23
CA VAL A 35 -8.65 -7.06 -13.90
C VAL A 35 -9.10 -8.43 -14.41
N PRO A 36 -8.26 -9.23 -15.10
CA PRO A 36 -8.66 -10.57 -15.54
C PRO A 36 -8.99 -11.53 -14.39
N PHE A 37 -8.36 -11.38 -13.22
CA PHE A 37 -8.61 -12.19 -12.03
C PHE A 37 -9.93 -11.82 -11.37
N LEU A 38 -10.18 -10.51 -11.23
CA LEU A 38 -11.42 -9.98 -10.66
C LEU A 38 -12.63 -10.41 -11.49
N GLN A 39 -12.54 -10.37 -12.82
CA GLN A 39 -13.58 -10.85 -13.75
C GLN A 39 -13.91 -12.34 -13.59
N ARG A 40 -12.99 -13.12 -13.01
CA ARG A 40 -13.15 -14.57 -12.76
C ARG A 40 -13.51 -14.89 -11.30
N GLY A 41 -13.83 -13.87 -10.50
CA GLY A 41 -14.29 -14.04 -9.12
C GLY A 41 -13.16 -14.20 -8.08
N VAL A 42 -11.91 -13.92 -8.44
CA VAL A 42 -10.81 -13.92 -7.47
C VAL A 42 -10.91 -12.66 -6.59
N PRO A 43 -10.91 -12.79 -5.24
CA PRO A 43 -10.84 -11.63 -4.37
C PRO A 43 -9.50 -10.89 -4.54
N VAL A 44 -9.56 -9.58 -4.75
CA VAL A 44 -8.37 -8.74 -4.99
C VAL A 44 -8.25 -7.68 -3.90
N LEU A 45 -7.04 -7.56 -3.35
CA LEU A 45 -6.59 -6.40 -2.59
C LEU A 45 -5.56 -5.64 -3.46
N HIS A 46 -6.01 -4.61 -4.18
CA HIS A 46 -5.16 -3.83 -5.09
C HIS A 46 -4.47 -2.69 -4.33
N LEU A 47 -3.18 -2.87 -4.02
CA LEU A 47 -2.39 -1.90 -3.27
C LEU A 47 -1.75 -0.88 -4.22
N ILE A 48 -2.56 0.07 -4.69
CA ILE A 48 -2.14 1.14 -5.60
C ILE A 48 -2.50 2.51 -5.01
N PRO A 49 -1.61 3.52 -5.05
CA PRO A 49 -1.97 4.86 -4.59
C PRO A 49 -2.96 5.52 -5.56
N THR A 50 -3.87 6.34 -5.04
CA THR A 50 -4.64 7.27 -5.86
C THR A 50 -4.73 8.62 -5.14
N PRO A 51 -4.22 9.71 -5.72
CA PRO A 51 -3.62 9.83 -7.06
C PRO A 51 -2.29 9.04 -7.21
N PHE A 52 -1.91 8.73 -8.45
CA PHE A 52 -0.59 8.16 -8.74
C PHE A 52 0.54 9.13 -8.34
N PRO A 53 1.76 8.63 -8.08
CA PRO A 53 2.91 9.47 -7.82
C PRO A 53 3.13 10.47 -8.96
N ARG A 54 3.54 11.70 -8.65
CA ARG A 54 3.77 12.75 -9.65
C ARG A 54 4.81 12.38 -10.70
N VAL A 55 5.69 11.44 -10.36
CA VAL A 55 6.77 10.94 -11.23
C VAL A 55 6.32 9.78 -12.14
N TRP A 56 5.11 9.24 -11.97
CA TRP A 56 4.59 8.11 -12.76
C TRP A 56 4.66 8.42 -14.26
N HIS A 57 5.23 7.49 -15.03
CA HIS A 57 5.46 7.62 -16.48
C HIS A 57 6.32 8.85 -16.88
N THR A 58 7.23 9.28 -16.00
CA THR A 58 8.24 10.28 -16.31
C THR A 58 9.64 9.70 -16.12
N PRO A 59 10.69 10.26 -16.77
CA PRO A 59 12.07 9.90 -16.47
C PRO A 59 12.50 10.17 -15.02
N GLY A 60 11.67 10.86 -14.23
CA GLY A 60 11.90 11.07 -12.80
C GLY A 60 11.52 9.88 -11.93
N ASP A 61 10.84 8.86 -12.46
CA ASP A 61 10.56 7.62 -11.72
C ASP A 61 11.86 6.81 -11.56
N THR A 62 12.61 7.15 -10.51
CA THR A 62 14.01 6.76 -10.26
C THR A 62 14.21 6.52 -8.78
N GLU A 63 15.30 5.83 -8.41
CA GLU A 63 15.67 5.57 -7.01
C GLU A 63 15.74 6.85 -6.17
N ASP A 64 16.26 7.94 -6.73
CA ASP A 64 16.41 9.23 -6.05
C ASP A 64 15.08 9.84 -5.61
N ASN A 65 13.95 9.45 -6.22
CA ASN A 65 12.61 9.93 -5.89
C ASN A 65 11.81 8.97 -5.02
N LEU A 66 12.43 7.89 -4.53
CA LEU A 66 11.83 7.04 -3.50
C LEU A 66 11.88 7.73 -2.14
N ASP A 67 10.89 7.42 -1.28
CA ASP A 67 10.91 7.81 0.14
C ASP A 67 11.28 6.57 1.00
N PRO A 68 12.54 6.45 1.46
CA PRO A 68 12.98 5.26 2.19
C PRO A 68 12.17 4.94 3.47
N PRO A 69 11.78 5.93 4.30
CA PRO A 69 10.91 5.66 5.45
C PRO A 69 9.57 5.02 5.06
N THR A 70 8.91 5.53 4.02
CA THR A 70 7.65 4.99 3.51
C THR A 70 7.81 3.56 3.02
N VAL A 71 8.87 3.28 2.24
CA VAL A 71 9.15 1.92 1.74
C VAL A 71 9.37 0.94 2.90
N GLN A 72 10.18 1.32 3.90
CA GLN A 72 10.44 0.48 5.07
C GLN A 72 9.18 0.23 5.89
N ASP A 73 8.35 1.24 6.09
CA ASP A 73 7.14 1.11 6.89
C ASP A 73 6.06 0.28 6.18
N LEU A 74 5.88 0.47 4.87
CA LEU A 74 5.01 -0.39 4.07
C LEU A 74 5.48 -1.85 4.12
N ALA A 75 6.79 -2.11 4.04
CA ALA A 75 7.33 -3.47 4.17
C ALA A 75 6.99 -4.10 5.52
N LYS A 76 7.15 -3.38 6.63
CA LYS A 76 6.75 -3.86 7.97
C LYS A 76 5.25 -4.17 8.03
N VAL A 77 4.42 -3.27 7.52
CA VAL A 77 2.95 -3.47 7.51
C VAL A 77 2.58 -4.72 6.72
N LEU A 78 3.18 -4.93 5.55
CA LEU A 78 2.91 -6.10 4.71
C LEU A 78 3.38 -7.41 5.35
N VAL A 79 4.59 -7.43 5.94
CA VAL A 79 5.08 -8.62 6.66
C VAL A 79 4.14 -9.01 7.78
N VAL A 80 3.72 -8.03 8.59
CA VAL A 80 2.78 -8.28 9.69
C VAL A 80 1.41 -8.72 9.16
N PHE A 81 0.89 -8.07 8.12
CA PHE A 81 -0.37 -8.45 7.49
C PHE A 81 -0.36 -9.89 6.98
N VAL A 82 0.70 -10.30 6.29
CA VAL A 82 0.84 -11.67 5.77
C VAL A 82 0.98 -12.67 6.92
N ALA A 83 1.77 -12.36 7.96
CA ALA A 83 1.90 -13.23 9.13
C ALA A 83 0.53 -13.44 9.82
N GLU A 84 -0.24 -12.37 10.01
CA GLU A 84 -1.59 -12.45 10.58
C GLU A 84 -2.55 -13.24 9.70
N PHE A 85 -2.52 -13.00 8.38
CA PHE A 85 -3.35 -13.70 7.42
C PHE A 85 -3.08 -15.21 7.42
N LEU A 86 -1.81 -15.60 7.58
CA LEU A 86 -1.36 -16.99 7.65
C LEU A 86 -1.40 -17.60 9.06
N GLN A 87 -1.80 -16.83 10.08
CA GLN A 87 -1.85 -17.25 11.49
C GLN A 87 -0.48 -17.72 12.05
N LEU A 88 0.58 -16.98 11.70
CA LEU A 88 1.94 -17.19 12.20
C LEU A 88 2.23 -16.42 13.50
#